data_AF-A0A973GP02-F1
#
_entry.id   AF-A0A973GP02-F1
#
_cell.length_a   1.000
_cell.length_b   1.000
_cell.length_c   1.000
_cell.angle_alpha   90.00
_cell.angle_beta   90.00
_cell.angle_gamma   90.00
#
_symmetry.space_group_name_H-M   'P 1'
#
loop_
_entity.id
_entity.type
_entity.pdbx_description
1 polymer ?
#
loop_
_entity_poly.entity_id
_entity_poly.type
_entity_poly.pdbx_seq_one_letter_code
_entity_poly.pdbx_strand_id
1 'polypeptide(L)'
;MTSAETNRNNTPDFLVYINIASLLTTLFWALHPLRVEAVAWATVRTHCQAVFFLLLSMLLYMKAIHAEFNRRKYLFLMASAFVFYTISVFSYSIGITFFAIYFILDVFLFKRIGNSIGWWKAQTAKKVLLEKIVFAIPAVLIGVISVVVRVKSAGVWQPPVSISEFGLTDRLMQAVYITVYYIYRPFYPVDLAPVYTTLVSFDPLSASFLLSAIGLFIFSLVIFILRKQWPIGVALLLSHIILLIPVMGFFEHPHYPADRYSLLPSICWSVFLAMAFLYFKKKGIRTLLIVCMVVILCFWGVLSVKQVAVWNNSESLFSHTLQTLGGDPYRYDIYWRWGRYLYEKGRTDDAAQYFIKTLQIKPNHPEALYHLAKIEYDRGDHERARSYYQRLLQVAPNYFRNSKR
;
A
#
# COMPACT_ATOMS: atom_id res chain seq x y z
N MET A 1 21.20 -19.61 -24.08
CA MET A 1 20.22 -18.90 -24.94
C MET A 1 20.86 -18.80 -26.31
N THR A 2 20.69 -19.85 -27.11
CA THR A 2 21.24 -19.99 -28.46
C THR A 2 20.32 -19.29 -29.47
N SER A 3 20.89 -18.86 -30.59
CA SER A 3 20.27 -18.07 -31.68
C SER A 3 18.93 -18.59 -32.23
N ALA A 4 18.53 -19.84 -31.91
CA ALA A 4 17.25 -20.43 -32.28
C ALA A 4 16.06 -19.97 -31.40
N GLU A 5 16.29 -19.57 -30.15
CA GLU A 5 15.22 -19.04 -29.28
C GLU A 5 14.82 -17.60 -29.66
N THR A 6 15.78 -16.80 -30.11
CA THR A 6 15.56 -15.41 -30.55
C THR A 6 14.72 -15.34 -31.83
N ASN A 7 14.82 -16.33 -32.72
CA ASN A 7 14.09 -16.34 -33.99
C ASN A 7 12.63 -16.85 -33.86
N ARG A 8 12.28 -17.59 -32.79
CA ARG A 8 10.91 -18.09 -32.55
C ARG A 8 9.99 -17.06 -31.86
N ASN A 9 10.57 -16.11 -31.13
CA ASN A 9 9.83 -15.05 -30.43
C ASN A 9 9.39 -13.89 -31.35
N ASN A 10 9.73 -13.92 -32.64
CA ASN A 10 9.31 -12.91 -33.64
C ASN A 10 8.25 -13.44 -34.62
N THR A 11 7.54 -14.52 -34.26
CA THR A 11 6.36 -14.93 -35.04
C THR A 11 5.21 -13.95 -34.76
N PRO A 12 4.43 -13.52 -35.78
CA PRO A 12 3.31 -12.59 -35.61
C PRO A 12 2.35 -13.01 -34.49
N ASP A 13 2.11 -14.32 -34.37
CA ASP A 13 1.27 -14.90 -33.33
C ASP A 13 1.81 -14.66 -31.92
N PHE A 14 3.13 -14.74 -31.71
CA PHE A 14 3.71 -14.53 -30.37
C PHE A 14 3.57 -13.09 -29.90
N LEU A 15 3.75 -12.12 -30.79
CA LEU A 15 3.52 -10.70 -30.50
C LEU A 15 2.06 -10.42 -30.13
N VAL A 16 1.11 -11.06 -30.80
CA VAL A 16 -0.32 -10.99 -30.44
C VAL A 16 -0.53 -11.47 -29.01
N TYR A 17 0.04 -12.61 -28.63
CA TYR A 17 -0.11 -13.14 -27.27
C TYR A 17 0.59 -12.30 -26.20
N ILE A 18 1.72 -11.64 -26.52
CA ILE A 18 2.32 -10.65 -25.61
C ILE A 18 1.34 -9.50 -25.38
N ASN A 19 0.77 -8.94 -26.45
CA ASN A 19 -0.17 -7.83 -26.34
C ASN A 19 -1.41 -8.21 -25.53
N ILE A 20 -1.95 -9.41 -25.76
CA ILE A 20 -3.08 -9.96 -24.97
C ILE A 20 -2.69 -10.10 -23.50
N ALA A 21 -1.54 -10.69 -23.19
CA ALA A 21 -1.06 -10.87 -21.82
C ALA A 21 -0.87 -9.52 -21.11
N SER A 22 -0.28 -8.54 -21.78
CA SER A 22 -0.09 -7.18 -21.26
C SER A 22 -1.41 -6.47 -21.01
N LEU A 23 -2.37 -6.55 -21.94
CA LEU A 23 -3.69 -5.94 -21.80
C LEU A 23 -4.44 -6.55 -20.61
N LEU A 24 -4.58 -7.89 -20.57
CA LEU A 24 -5.35 -8.57 -19.53
C LEU A 24 -4.77 -8.36 -18.13
N THR A 25 -3.44 -8.36 -17.99
CA THR A 25 -2.80 -8.16 -16.67
C THR A 25 -2.75 -6.71 -16.24
N THR A 26 -2.73 -5.77 -17.18
CA THR A 26 -2.93 -4.34 -16.87
C THR A 26 -4.36 -4.08 -16.42
N LEU A 27 -5.35 -4.67 -17.09
CA LEU A 27 -6.75 -4.60 -16.65
C LEU A 27 -6.96 -5.28 -15.29
N PHE A 28 -6.27 -6.40 -15.03
CA PHE A 28 -6.26 -7.08 -13.73
C PHE A 28 -5.83 -6.12 -12.62
N TRP A 29 -4.80 -5.30 -12.87
CA TRP A 29 -4.35 -4.30 -11.92
C TRP A 29 -5.27 -3.08 -11.82
N ALA A 30 -5.78 -2.60 -12.96
CA ALA A 30 -6.48 -1.32 -13.07
C ALA A 30 -7.96 -1.39 -12.65
N LEU A 31 -8.65 -2.47 -12.98
CA LEU A 31 -10.08 -2.68 -12.64
C LEU A 31 -10.28 -3.28 -11.24
N HIS A 32 -9.20 -3.51 -10.50
CA HIS A 32 -9.24 -4.22 -9.23
C HIS A 32 -9.98 -3.43 -8.13
N PRO A 33 -10.82 -4.07 -7.29
CA PRO A 33 -11.56 -3.39 -6.22
C PRO A 33 -10.69 -2.64 -5.21
N LEU A 34 -9.46 -3.12 -4.97
CA LEU A 34 -8.48 -2.44 -4.12
C LEU A 34 -8.04 -1.05 -4.64
N ARG A 35 -8.34 -0.69 -5.88
CA ARG A 35 -8.05 0.64 -6.42
C ARG A 35 -9.05 1.69 -5.96
N VAL A 36 -10.23 1.27 -5.55
CA VAL A 36 -11.35 2.18 -5.28
C VAL A 36 -11.00 3.17 -4.19
N GLU A 37 -10.40 2.73 -3.08
CA GLU A 37 -9.98 3.64 -2.02
C GLU A 37 -9.06 4.76 -2.55
N ALA A 38 -8.07 4.42 -3.38
CA ALA A 38 -7.12 5.39 -3.88
C ALA A 38 -7.72 6.37 -4.91
N VAL A 39 -8.79 5.97 -5.60
CA VAL A 39 -9.43 6.75 -6.67
C VAL A 39 -10.62 7.56 -6.16
N ALA A 40 -11.48 6.95 -5.35
CA ALA A 40 -12.71 7.55 -4.85
C ALA A 40 -12.45 8.50 -3.67
N TRP A 41 -11.43 8.24 -2.84
CA TRP A 41 -11.13 9.11 -1.72
C TRP A 41 -10.22 10.28 -2.15
N ALA A 42 -10.81 11.49 -2.20
CA ALA A 42 -10.15 12.70 -2.72
C ALA A 42 -8.76 12.99 -2.11
N THR A 43 -8.57 12.75 -0.81
CA THR A 43 -7.30 13.00 -0.11
C THR A 43 -6.17 12.06 -0.59
N VAL A 44 -6.51 10.87 -1.11
CA VAL A 44 -5.56 9.84 -1.53
C VAL A 44 -5.16 10.00 -3.00
N ARG A 45 -5.71 10.98 -3.73
CA ARG A 45 -5.36 11.26 -5.14
C ARG A 45 -3.86 11.44 -5.37
N THR A 46 -3.12 11.92 -4.37
CA THR A 46 -1.66 12.05 -4.39
C THR A 46 -0.94 10.71 -4.60
N HIS A 47 -1.52 9.58 -4.17
CA HIS A 47 -0.98 8.25 -4.44
C HIS A 47 -1.02 7.92 -5.94
N CYS A 48 -2.16 8.15 -6.59
CA CYS A 48 -2.30 7.92 -8.03
C CYS A 48 -1.32 8.79 -8.83
N GLN A 49 -1.14 10.04 -8.41
CA GLN A 49 -0.21 10.98 -9.04
C GLN A 49 1.25 10.52 -8.89
N ALA A 50 1.65 10.08 -7.69
CA ALA A 50 2.96 9.49 -7.46
C ALA A 50 3.18 8.25 -8.34
N VAL A 51 2.23 7.31 -8.35
CA VAL A 51 2.32 6.08 -9.17
C VAL A 51 2.44 6.40 -10.66
N PHE A 52 1.67 7.37 -11.17
CA PHE A 52 1.79 7.80 -12.57
C PHE A 52 3.21 8.23 -12.92
N PHE A 53 3.81 9.11 -12.11
CA PHE A 53 5.18 9.56 -12.35
C PHE A 53 6.23 8.46 -12.16
N LEU A 54 6.02 7.50 -11.25
CA LEU A 54 6.88 6.31 -11.13
C LEU A 54 6.84 5.42 -12.36
N LEU A 55 5.64 5.15 -12.90
CA LEU A 55 5.50 4.33 -14.09
C LEU A 55 6.14 5.01 -15.32
N LEU A 56 6.00 6.34 -15.43
CA LEU A 56 6.68 7.11 -16.48
C LEU A 56 8.20 7.10 -16.30
N SER A 57 8.68 7.27 -15.06
CA SER A 57 10.10 7.15 -14.72
C SER A 57 10.65 5.77 -15.09
N MET A 58 9.92 4.70 -14.77
CA MET A 58 10.27 3.32 -15.12
C MET A 58 10.31 3.11 -16.63
N LEU A 59 9.31 3.59 -17.37
CA LEU A 59 9.29 3.49 -18.82
C LEU A 59 10.52 4.17 -19.45
N LEU A 60 10.84 5.38 -19.01
CA LEU A 60 11.99 6.15 -19.50
C LEU A 60 13.30 5.49 -19.12
N TYR A 61 13.39 4.95 -17.90
CA TYR A 61 14.54 4.17 -17.44
C TYR A 61 14.80 2.95 -18.33
N MET A 62 13.75 2.17 -18.64
CA MET A 62 13.87 1.02 -19.54
C MET A 62 14.27 1.46 -20.96
N LYS A 63 13.69 2.54 -21.48
CA LYS A 63 14.07 3.10 -22.80
C LYS A 63 15.51 3.59 -22.81
N ALA A 64 16.01 4.14 -21.69
CA ALA A 64 17.38 4.59 -21.57
C ALA A 64 18.34 3.41 -21.72
N ILE A 65 18.10 2.30 -21.03
CA ILE A 65 18.92 1.08 -21.13
C ILE A 65 19.01 0.58 -22.57
N HIS A 66 17.89 0.55 -23.30
CA HIS A 66 17.90 0.14 -24.72
C HIS A 66 18.62 1.14 -25.66
N ALA A 67 18.83 2.37 -25.21
CA ALA A 67 19.53 3.42 -25.94
C ALA A 67 20.99 3.58 -25.52
N GLU A 68 21.59 2.62 -24.80
CA GLU A 68 22.92 2.73 -24.21
C GLU A 68 24.03 3.07 -25.22
N PHE A 69 23.88 2.65 -26.48
CA PHE A 69 24.83 2.93 -27.56
C PHE A 69 24.79 4.40 -28.05
N ASN A 70 23.71 5.14 -27.77
CA ASN A 70 23.62 6.56 -28.07
C ASN A 70 23.70 7.36 -26.78
N ARG A 71 24.91 7.85 -26.45
CA ARG A 71 25.20 8.54 -25.19
C ARG A 71 24.28 9.73 -24.91
N ARG A 72 23.98 10.56 -25.91
CA ARG A 72 23.09 11.74 -25.72
C ARG A 72 21.68 11.30 -25.37
N LYS A 73 21.14 10.33 -26.12
CA LYS A 73 19.79 9.79 -25.88
C LYS A 73 19.70 9.06 -24.54
N TYR A 74 20.71 8.26 -24.20
CA TYR A 74 20.84 7.59 -22.90
C TYR A 74 20.76 8.59 -21.74
N LEU A 75 21.62 9.62 -21.76
CA LEU A 75 21.70 10.62 -20.69
C LEU A 75 20.39 11.41 -20.57
N PHE A 76 19.78 11.80 -21.69
CA PHE A 76 18.49 12.49 -21.69
C PHE A 76 17.38 11.64 -21.05
N LEU A 77 17.27 10.36 -21.43
CA LEU A 77 16.25 9.46 -20.91
C LEU A 77 16.49 9.12 -19.42
N MET A 78 17.75 8.93 -19.01
CA MET A 78 18.11 8.74 -17.59
C MET A 78 17.80 9.97 -16.74
N ALA A 79 18.15 11.17 -17.22
CA ALA A 79 17.83 12.42 -16.54
C ALA A 79 16.31 12.62 -16.43
N SER A 80 15.57 12.34 -17.51
CA SER A 80 14.11 12.40 -17.51
C SER A 80 13.50 11.40 -16.51
N ALA A 81 14.00 10.17 -16.48
CA ALA A 81 13.59 9.17 -15.48
C ALA A 81 13.84 9.67 -14.06
N PHE A 82 15.01 10.24 -13.78
CA PHE A 82 15.34 10.82 -12.48
C PHE A 82 14.40 11.97 -12.08
N VAL A 83 14.09 12.87 -13.02
CA VAL A 83 13.15 13.99 -12.78
C VAL A 83 11.77 13.45 -12.40
N PHE A 84 11.21 12.52 -13.19
CA PHE A 84 9.89 11.96 -12.88
C PHE A 84 9.88 11.15 -11.58
N TYR A 85 10.97 10.43 -11.28
CA TYR A 85 11.10 9.76 -9.99
C TYR A 85 11.08 10.76 -8.83
N THR A 86 11.82 11.86 -8.96
CA THR A 86 11.87 12.93 -7.95
C THR A 86 10.48 13.55 -7.78
N ILE A 87 9.80 13.91 -8.87
CA ILE A 87 8.42 14.44 -8.81
C ILE A 87 7.49 13.45 -8.10
N SER A 88 7.59 12.15 -8.38
CA SER A 88 6.78 11.16 -7.67
C SER A 88 7.04 11.17 -6.17
N VAL A 89 8.30 11.07 -5.75
CA VAL A 89 8.66 10.90 -4.34
C VAL A 89 8.30 12.15 -3.53
N PHE A 90 8.38 13.33 -4.16
CA PHE A 90 7.90 14.59 -3.59
C PHE A 90 6.37 14.74 -3.61
N SER A 91 5.67 14.09 -4.55
CA SER A 91 4.19 14.08 -4.56
C SER A 91 3.65 13.24 -3.40
N TYR A 92 4.23 12.05 -3.18
CA TYR A 92 3.91 11.20 -2.04
C TYR A 92 5.02 10.17 -1.79
N SER A 93 5.30 9.85 -0.53
CA SER A 93 6.44 9.01 -0.11
C SER A 93 6.29 7.51 -0.40
N ILE A 94 5.20 7.06 -1.03
CA ILE A 94 4.98 5.64 -1.38
C ILE A 94 6.05 5.09 -2.34
N GLY A 95 6.69 5.97 -3.11
CA GLY A 95 7.74 5.60 -4.09
C GLY A 95 9.16 5.57 -3.55
N ILE A 96 9.41 5.86 -2.25
CA ILE A 96 10.78 6.03 -1.73
C ILE A 96 11.69 4.81 -1.90
N THR A 97 11.13 3.61 -1.99
CA THR A 97 11.91 2.37 -2.19
C THR A 97 12.06 1.97 -3.66
N PHE A 98 11.47 2.72 -4.59
CA PHE A 98 11.45 2.34 -6.00
C PHE A 98 12.84 2.40 -6.67
N PHE A 99 13.78 3.19 -6.15
CA PHE A 99 15.17 3.17 -6.65
C PHE A 99 15.81 1.77 -6.52
N ALA A 100 15.43 0.99 -5.50
CA ALA A 100 15.90 -0.38 -5.33
C ALA A 100 15.25 -1.33 -6.35
N ILE A 101 14.06 -1.01 -6.87
CA ILE A 101 13.45 -1.74 -7.98
C ILE A 101 14.27 -1.57 -9.25
N TYR A 102 14.78 -0.36 -9.55
CA TYR A 102 15.71 -0.19 -10.67
C TYR A 102 16.95 -1.06 -10.54
N PHE A 103 17.47 -1.21 -9.32
CA PHE A 103 18.61 -2.09 -9.06
C PHE A 103 18.26 -3.56 -9.28
N ILE A 104 17.10 -4.03 -8.79
CA ILE A 104 16.61 -5.40 -9.04
C ILE A 104 16.49 -5.67 -10.54
N LEU A 105 15.90 -4.73 -11.29
CA LEU A 105 15.75 -4.87 -12.74
C LEU A 105 17.12 -4.96 -13.44
N ASP A 106 18.10 -4.15 -13.03
CA ASP A 106 19.45 -4.20 -13.60
C ASP A 106 20.16 -5.53 -13.35
N VAL A 107 19.93 -6.15 -12.19
CA VAL A 107 20.54 -7.44 -11.84
C VAL A 107 19.83 -8.59 -12.56
N PHE A 108 18.50 -8.68 -12.43
CA PHE A 108 17.76 -9.88 -12.83
C PHE A 108 17.25 -9.84 -14.27
N LEU A 109 16.82 -8.66 -14.76
CA LEU A 109 16.19 -8.52 -16.07
C LEU A 109 17.20 -8.09 -17.12
N PHE A 110 17.90 -6.98 -16.88
CA PHE A 110 18.83 -6.38 -17.84
C PHE A 110 20.26 -6.96 -17.74
N LYS A 111 20.58 -7.69 -16.66
CA LYS A 111 21.88 -8.34 -16.44
C LYS A 111 23.08 -7.39 -16.61
N ARG A 112 22.90 -6.11 -16.23
CA ARG A 112 23.94 -5.07 -16.33
C ARG A 112 25.07 -5.29 -15.32
N ILE A 113 24.77 -6.01 -14.23
CA ILE A 113 25.71 -6.44 -13.21
C ILE A 113 25.89 -7.94 -13.41
N GLY A 114 27.10 -8.36 -13.77
CA GLY A 114 27.37 -9.77 -14.11
C GLY A 114 27.04 -10.75 -12.98
N ASN A 115 26.91 -12.04 -13.33
CA ASN A 115 26.47 -13.11 -12.41
C ASN A 115 27.58 -13.70 -11.51
N SER A 116 28.78 -13.12 -11.47
CA SER A 116 29.92 -13.68 -10.71
C SER A 116 29.99 -13.17 -9.26
N ILE A 117 30.39 -14.05 -8.35
CA ILE A 117 30.76 -13.67 -6.98
C ILE A 117 31.93 -12.68 -7.06
N GLY A 118 31.79 -11.50 -6.43
CA GLY A 118 32.75 -10.39 -6.57
C GLY A 118 32.37 -9.33 -7.61
N TRP A 119 31.16 -9.38 -8.17
CA TRP A 119 30.62 -8.41 -9.13
C TRP A 119 30.82 -6.94 -8.72
N TRP A 120 30.81 -6.62 -7.42
CA TRP A 120 31.02 -5.26 -6.89
C TRP A 120 32.39 -4.66 -7.24
N LYS A 121 33.38 -5.49 -7.60
CA LYS A 121 34.69 -5.04 -8.06
C LYS A 121 34.69 -4.67 -9.55
N ALA A 122 33.71 -5.13 -10.33
CA ALA A 122 33.63 -4.84 -11.75
C ALA A 122 33.28 -3.36 -11.98
N GLN A 123 33.94 -2.74 -12.96
CA GLN A 123 33.72 -1.33 -13.31
C GLN A 123 32.27 -1.07 -13.75
N THR A 124 31.65 -2.06 -14.38
CA THR A 124 30.22 -2.03 -14.77
C THR A 124 29.30 -1.96 -13.55
N ALA A 125 29.59 -2.72 -12.49
CA ALA A 125 28.82 -2.68 -11.26
C ALA A 125 28.94 -1.34 -10.53
N LYS A 126 30.16 -0.76 -10.47
CA LYS A 126 30.37 0.58 -9.90
C LYS A 126 29.55 1.63 -10.62
N LYS A 127 29.51 1.61 -11.96
CA LYS A 127 28.70 2.52 -12.76
C LYS A 127 27.21 2.40 -12.44
N VAL A 128 26.68 1.18 -12.41
CA VAL A 128 25.27 0.94 -12.08
C VAL A 128 24.96 1.40 -10.65
N LEU A 129 25.84 1.11 -9.69
CA LEU A 129 25.64 1.53 -8.30
C LEU A 129 25.64 3.07 -8.16
N LEU A 130 26.56 3.77 -8.84
CA LEU A 130 26.58 5.24 -8.87
C LEU A 130 25.29 5.82 -9.45
N GLU A 131 24.76 5.23 -10.54
CA GLU A 131 23.45 5.62 -11.08
C GLU A 131 22.36 5.47 -10.00
N LYS A 132 22.34 4.38 -9.24
CA LYS A 132 21.33 4.15 -8.19
C LYS A 132 21.50 5.05 -6.98
N ILE A 133 22.72 5.43 -6.63
CA ILE A 133 22.98 6.42 -5.57
C ILE A 133 22.29 7.73 -5.93
N VAL A 134 22.35 8.17 -7.20
CA VAL A 134 21.65 9.39 -7.64
C VAL A 134 20.14 9.27 -7.41
N PHE A 135 19.52 8.14 -7.78
CA PHE A 135 18.10 7.89 -7.47
C PHE A 135 17.84 7.75 -5.97
N ALA A 136 18.80 7.32 -5.16
CA ALA A 136 18.63 7.21 -3.71
C ALA A 136 18.57 8.58 -3.01
N ILE A 137 19.19 9.63 -3.56
CA ILE A 137 19.23 10.97 -2.95
C ILE A 137 17.83 11.52 -2.60
N PRO A 138 16.88 11.67 -3.55
CA PRO A 138 15.54 12.19 -3.22
C PRO A 138 14.75 11.24 -2.30
N ALA A 139 14.99 9.92 -2.40
CA ALA A 139 14.36 8.95 -1.50
C ALA A 139 14.83 9.09 -0.05
N VAL A 140 16.13 9.20 0.17
CA VAL A 140 16.70 9.41 1.51
C VAL A 140 16.25 10.75 2.07
N LEU A 141 16.27 11.81 1.27
CA LEU A 141 15.80 13.14 1.69
C LEU A 141 14.35 13.10 2.16
N ILE A 142 13.42 12.58 1.34
CA ILE A 142 12.01 12.50 1.70
C ILE A 142 11.77 11.48 2.84
N GLY A 143 12.54 10.39 2.89
CA GLY A 143 12.48 9.42 3.98
C GLY A 143 12.86 10.05 5.32
N VAL A 144 13.97 10.78 5.39
CA VAL A 144 14.41 11.51 6.59
C VAL A 144 13.39 12.55 6.99
N ILE A 145 12.89 13.37 6.06
CA ILE A 145 11.85 14.36 6.34
C ILE A 145 10.60 13.68 6.90
N SER A 146 10.16 12.57 6.30
CA SER A 146 8.99 11.82 6.75
C SER A 146 9.14 11.31 8.19
N VAL A 147 10.32 10.79 8.55
CA VAL A 147 10.62 10.34 9.91
C VAL A 147 10.68 11.51 10.88
N VAL A 148 11.39 12.60 10.54
CA VAL A 148 11.52 13.78 11.40
C VAL A 148 10.16 14.42 11.68
N VAL A 149 9.34 14.61 10.65
CA VAL A 149 7.98 15.13 10.79
C VAL A 149 7.17 14.19 11.68
N ARG A 150 7.23 12.88 11.46
CA ARG A 150 6.48 11.91 12.26
C ARG A 150 6.86 11.90 13.74
N VAL A 151 8.15 12.02 14.05
CA VAL A 151 8.64 12.04 15.44
C VAL A 151 8.33 13.38 16.12
N LYS A 152 8.38 14.50 15.40
CA LYS A 152 8.21 15.84 15.98
C LYS A 152 6.78 16.39 15.96
N SER A 153 5.88 15.79 15.18
CA SER A 153 4.49 16.25 15.06
C SER A 153 3.69 15.90 16.32
N ALA A 154 3.84 16.71 17.36
CA ALA A 154 2.99 16.67 18.55
C ALA A 154 1.66 17.39 18.22
N GLY A 155 0.64 16.65 17.82
CA GLY A 155 -0.68 17.22 17.51
C GLY A 155 -1.62 16.23 16.84
N VAL A 156 -1.65 16.22 15.51
CA VAL A 156 -2.60 15.42 14.71
C VAL A 156 -2.26 13.93 14.69
N TRP A 157 -0.98 13.58 14.85
CA TRP A 157 -0.51 12.20 14.80
C TRP A 157 0.05 11.80 16.16
N GLN A 158 -0.27 10.58 16.61
CA GLN A 158 0.35 10.04 17.81
C GLN A 158 1.83 9.75 17.53
N PRO A 159 2.73 10.13 18.45
CA PRO A 159 4.15 9.87 18.29
C PRO A 159 4.39 8.35 18.29
N PRO A 160 5.34 7.85 17.49
CA PRO A 160 5.58 6.42 17.38
C PRO A 160 5.85 5.78 18.75
N VAL A 161 5.24 4.60 18.94
CA VAL A 161 5.35 3.79 20.16
C VAL A 161 6.81 3.46 20.47
N SER A 162 7.16 3.49 21.75
CA SER A 162 8.45 3.03 22.25
C SER A 162 8.68 1.54 21.96
N ILE A 163 9.94 1.10 21.91
CA ILE A 163 10.26 -0.34 21.73
C ILE A 163 9.74 -1.17 22.92
N SER A 164 9.61 -0.56 24.10
CA SER A 164 9.06 -1.20 25.30
C SER A 164 7.56 -1.48 25.21
N GLU A 165 6.80 -0.65 24.50
CA GLU A 165 5.35 -0.82 24.34
C GLU A 165 5.00 -1.63 23.08
N PHE A 166 5.82 -1.55 22.02
CA PHE A 166 5.67 -2.35 20.81
C PHE A 166 7.02 -2.89 20.34
N GLY A 167 7.27 -4.15 20.69
CA GLY A 167 8.57 -4.80 20.58
C GLY A 167 9.02 -5.07 19.15
N LEU A 168 10.29 -5.45 18.99
CA LEU A 168 10.84 -5.82 17.68
C LEU A 168 10.15 -7.05 17.09
N THR A 169 9.82 -8.04 17.92
CA THR A 169 9.09 -9.24 17.51
C THR A 169 7.69 -8.88 17.00
N ASP A 170 7.00 -7.98 17.70
CA ASP A 170 5.65 -7.53 17.33
C ASP A 170 5.67 -6.81 15.98
N ARG A 171 6.62 -5.88 15.80
CA ARG A 171 6.85 -5.17 14.52
C ARG A 171 7.17 -6.14 13.39
N LEU A 172 7.96 -7.18 13.65
CA LEU A 172 8.30 -8.20 12.66
C LEU A 172 7.08 -9.02 12.28
N MET A 173 6.29 -9.48 13.25
CA MET A 173 5.08 -10.26 13.01
C MET A 173 4.03 -9.44 12.25
N GLN A 174 3.88 -8.16 12.58
CA GLN A 174 3.06 -7.23 11.82
C GLN A 174 3.54 -7.13 10.36
N ALA A 175 4.84 -6.88 10.14
CA ALA A 175 5.41 -6.75 8.81
C ALA A 175 5.21 -8.02 7.97
N VAL A 176 5.37 -9.20 8.58
CA VAL A 176 5.13 -10.50 7.96
C VAL A 176 3.66 -10.65 7.57
N TYR A 177 2.73 -10.38 8.49
CA TYR A 177 1.30 -10.45 8.22
C TYR A 177 0.90 -9.49 7.09
N ILE A 178 1.36 -8.24 7.12
CA ILE A 178 1.09 -7.25 6.07
C ILE A 178 1.67 -7.69 4.73
N THR A 179 2.87 -8.28 4.73
CA THR A 179 3.48 -8.82 3.50
C THR A 179 2.59 -9.88 2.88
N VAL A 180 2.12 -10.85 3.67
CA VAL A 180 1.23 -11.92 3.24
C VAL A 180 -0.13 -11.38 2.82
N TYR A 181 -0.67 -10.42 3.56
CA TYR A 181 -1.91 -9.72 3.23
C TYR A 181 -1.90 -9.24 1.78
N TYR A 182 -0.86 -8.50 1.39
CA TYR A 182 -0.75 -8.00 0.01
C TYR A 182 -0.31 -9.05 -1.03
N ILE A 183 0.06 -10.28 -0.63
CA ILE A 183 0.23 -11.41 -1.55
C ILE A 183 -1.13 -11.97 -1.96
N TYR A 184 -2.00 -12.28 -1.00
CA TYR A 184 -3.26 -12.97 -1.32
C TYR A 184 -4.40 -12.01 -1.70
N ARG A 185 -4.41 -10.76 -1.19
CA ARG A 185 -5.53 -9.82 -1.40
C ARG A 185 -5.82 -9.48 -2.86
N PRO A 186 -4.81 -9.37 -3.76
CA PRO A 186 -5.06 -9.22 -5.21
C PRO A 186 -5.76 -10.41 -5.87
N PHE A 187 -5.78 -11.58 -5.24
CA PHE A 187 -6.46 -12.78 -5.74
C PHE A 187 -7.79 -13.04 -5.02
N TYR A 188 -7.97 -12.47 -3.81
CA TYR A 188 -9.17 -12.62 -2.99
C TYR A 188 -9.65 -11.27 -2.41
N PRO A 189 -10.24 -10.38 -3.25
CA PRO A 189 -10.67 -9.05 -2.85
C PRO A 189 -12.13 -9.00 -2.35
N VAL A 190 -12.49 -9.88 -1.42
CA VAL A 190 -13.82 -9.89 -0.78
C VAL A 190 -13.76 -9.26 0.60
N ASP A 191 -14.90 -8.79 1.10
CA ASP A 191 -15.03 -8.14 2.41
C ASP A 191 -14.03 -6.99 2.58
N LEU A 192 -13.96 -6.13 1.56
CA LEU A 192 -13.16 -4.92 1.64
C LEU A 192 -13.80 -3.96 2.64
N ALA A 193 -12.99 -3.53 3.60
CA ALA A 193 -13.40 -2.64 4.67
C ALA A 193 -12.43 -1.46 4.73
N PRO A 194 -12.91 -0.25 5.06
CA PRO A 194 -12.01 0.88 5.30
C PRO A 194 -11.06 0.65 6.48
N VAL A 195 -11.44 -0.22 7.41
CA VAL A 195 -10.61 -0.63 8.55
C VAL A 195 -10.66 -2.13 8.75
N TYR A 196 -9.48 -2.74 8.94
CA TYR A 196 -9.31 -4.17 9.21
C TYR A 196 -8.87 -4.37 10.66
N THR A 197 -9.73 -4.99 11.48
CA THR A 197 -9.52 -5.08 12.94
C THR A 197 -8.52 -6.14 13.36
N THR A 198 -8.16 -7.08 12.50
CA THR A 198 -7.15 -8.13 12.79
C THR A 198 -5.82 -7.57 13.29
N LEU A 199 -5.45 -6.36 12.88
CA LEU A 199 -4.24 -5.67 13.31
C LEU A 199 -4.48 -4.58 14.36
N VAL A 200 -5.74 -4.27 14.66
CA VAL A 200 -6.13 -3.42 15.79
C VAL A 200 -6.04 -4.24 17.08
N SER A 201 -6.53 -5.48 17.07
CA SER A 201 -6.31 -6.46 18.13
C SER A 201 -5.04 -7.26 17.84
N PHE A 202 -3.88 -6.63 18.01
CA PHE A 202 -2.60 -7.25 17.71
C PHE A 202 -2.26 -8.35 18.73
N ASP A 203 -2.22 -9.60 18.26
CA ASP A 203 -1.68 -10.75 19.00
C ASP A 203 -0.71 -11.53 18.10
N PRO A 204 0.61 -11.44 18.34
CA PRO A 204 1.62 -12.05 17.49
C PRO A 204 1.57 -13.59 17.51
N LEU A 205 0.94 -14.19 18.52
CA LEU A 205 0.82 -15.64 18.67
C LEU A 205 -0.50 -16.19 18.12
N SER A 206 -1.41 -15.32 17.69
CA SER A 206 -2.66 -15.77 17.09
C SER A 206 -2.42 -16.49 15.76
N ALA A 207 -3.34 -17.41 15.42
CA ALA A 207 -3.20 -18.27 14.24
C ALA A 207 -2.99 -17.47 12.94
N SER A 208 -3.62 -16.30 12.81
CA SER A 208 -3.48 -15.42 11.64
C SER A 208 -2.03 -15.01 11.37
N PHE A 209 -1.26 -14.68 12.40
CA PHE A 209 0.13 -14.25 12.25
C PHE A 209 1.07 -15.44 12.09
N LEU A 210 0.86 -16.53 12.84
CA LEU A 210 1.66 -17.74 12.72
C LEU A 210 1.52 -18.39 11.33
N LEU A 211 0.28 -18.51 10.82
CA LEU A 211 0.03 -19.03 9.48
C LEU A 211 0.64 -18.12 8.40
N SER A 212 0.62 -16.80 8.60
CA SER A 212 1.29 -15.85 7.70
C SER A 212 2.81 -16.05 7.71
N ALA A 213 3.42 -16.23 8.89
CA ALA A 213 4.85 -16.46 9.02
C ALA A 213 5.28 -17.78 8.36
N ILE A 214 4.57 -18.88 8.65
CA ILE A 214 4.83 -20.19 8.04
C ILE A 214 4.62 -20.12 6.52
N GLY A 215 3.53 -19.52 6.07
CA GLY A 215 3.21 -19.36 4.66
C GLY A 215 4.28 -18.56 3.90
N LEU A 216 4.72 -17.42 4.45
CA LEU A 216 5.78 -16.61 3.85
C LEU A 216 7.12 -17.34 3.83
N PHE A 217 7.44 -18.09 4.89
CA PHE A 217 8.66 -18.90 4.96
C PHE A 217 8.66 -19.99 3.88
N ILE A 218 7.58 -20.77 3.77
CA ILE A 218 7.43 -21.81 2.75
C ILE A 218 7.50 -21.20 1.35
N PHE A 219 6.77 -20.10 1.12
CA PHE A 219 6.78 -19.41 -0.17
C PHE A 219 8.19 -18.92 -0.55
N SER A 220 8.90 -18.30 0.40
CA SER A 220 10.28 -17.85 0.20
C SER A 220 11.25 -19.01 -0.04
N LEU A 221 11.08 -20.13 0.67
CA LEU A 221 11.89 -21.33 0.50
C LEU A 221 11.69 -21.96 -0.89
N VAL A 222 10.44 -22.05 -1.37
CA VAL A 222 10.14 -22.55 -2.72
C VAL A 222 10.80 -21.66 -3.77
N ILE A 223 10.65 -20.34 -3.67
CA ILE A 223 11.30 -19.38 -4.59
C ILE A 223 12.83 -19.51 -4.52
N PHE A 224 13.39 -19.69 -3.34
CA PHE A 224 14.82 -19.89 -3.16
C PHE A 224 15.30 -21.20 -3.80
N ILE A 225 14.61 -22.31 -3.62
CA ILE A 225 14.96 -23.59 -4.28
C ILE A 225 14.90 -23.44 -5.81
N LEU A 226 13.85 -22.78 -6.31
CA LEU A 226 13.65 -22.56 -7.73
C LEU A 226 14.51 -21.44 -8.32
N ARG A 227 15.32 -20.71 -7.53
CA ARG A 227 16.05 -19.50 -7.96
C ARG A 227 16.92 -19.67 -9.21
N LYS A 228 17.47 -20.87 -9.42
CA LYS A 228 18.31 -21.17 -10.60
C LYS A 228 17.47 -21.34 -11.87
N GLN A 229 16.27 -21.91 -11.75
CA GLN A 229 15.35 -22.16 -12.85
C GLN A 229 14.45 -20.94 -13.12
N TRP A 230 14.10 -20.21 -12.07
CA TRP A 230 13.21 -19.06 -12.13
C TRP A 230 13.75 -17.84 -11.34
N PRO A 231 14.86 -17.24 -11.81
CA PRO A 231 15.47 -16.08 -11.15
C PRO A 231 14.53 -14.86 -11.10
N ILE A 232 13.59 -14.75 -12.05
CA ILE A 232 12.59 -13.68 -12.07
C ILE A 232 11.62 -13.81 -10.88
N GLY A 233 11.33 -15.03 -10.41
CA GLY A 233 10.51 -15.23 -9.20
C GLY A 233 11.13 -14.59 -7.96
N VAL A 234 12.46 -14.68 -7.82
CA VAL A 234 13.22 -14.00 -6.76
C VAL A 234 13.10 -12.49 -6.91
N ALA A 235 13.26 -11.97 -8.14
CA ALA A 235 13.12 -10.54 -8.41
C ALA A 235 11.73 -10.01 -8.04
N LEU A 236 10.66 -10.75 -8.36
CA LEU A 236 9.30 -10.37 -8.01
C LEU A 236 9.04 -10.39 -6.50
N LEU A 237 9.49 -11.42 -5.79
CA LEU A 237 9.34 -11.50 -4.34
C LEU A 237 10.09 -10.36 -3.63
N LEU A 238 11.35 -10.11 -4.03
CA LEU A 238 12.13 -8.99 -3.49
C LEU A 238 11.47 -7.64 -3.83
N SER A 239 10.96 -7.46 -5.05
CA SER A 239 10.27 -6.24 -5.43
C SER A 239 9.01 -6.01 -4.58
N HIS A 240 8.21 -7.06 -4.36
CA HIS A 240 7.01 -6.99 -3.51
C HIS A 240 7.35 -6.56 -2.08
N ILE A 241 8.35 -7.20 -1.47
CA ILE A 241 8.81 -6.87 -0.12
C ILE A 241 9.33 -5.43 -0.06
N ILE A 242 10.20 -5.03 -1.00
CA ILE A 242 10.80 -3.69 -1.01
C ILE A 242 9.77 -2.58 -1.19
N LEU A 243 8.79 -2.78 -2.08
CA LEU A 243 7.70 -1.82 -2.30
C LEU A 243 6.79 -1.68 -1.07
N LEU A 244 6.74 -2.69 -0.21
CA LEU A 244 5.94 -2.67 1.02
C LEU A 244 6.64 -2.08 2.23
N ILE A 245 7.98 -1.96 2.24
CA ILE A 245 8.74 -1.42 3.39
C ILE A 245 8.12 -0.14 3.99
N PRO A 246 7.69 0.87 3.21
CA PRO A 246 7.11 2.10 3.77
C PRO A 246 5.78 1.88 4.52
N VAL A 247 5.10 0.76 4.29
CA VAL A 247 3.73 0.48 4.77
C VAL A 247 3.65 -0.81 5.63
N MET A 248 4.78 -1.47 5.89
CA MET A 248 4.85 -2.62 6.82
C MET A 248 4.66 -2.21 8.28
N GLY A 249 4.66 -0.90 8.58
CA GLY A 249 4.45 -0.36 9.91
C GLY A 249 5.61 -0.60 10.88
N PHE A 250 6.84 -0.79 10.37
CA PHE A 250 8.06 -0.92 11.21
C PHE A 250 8.26 0.25 12.18
N PHE A 251 7.75 1.43 11.84
CA PHE A 251 7.94 2.67 12.61
C PHE A 251 6.62 3.23 13.17
N GLU A 252 5.54 2.46 13.15
CA GLU A 252 4.20 2.93 13.53
C GLU A 252 3.68 2.22 14.79
N HIS A 253 2.57 2.73 15.34
CA HIS A 253 1.65 1.97 16.21
C HIS A 253 1.13 0.72 15.44
N PRO A 254 0.40 -0.22 16.08
CA PRO A 254 -0.29 -1.28 15.35
C PRO A 254 -1.00 -0.71 14.11
N HIS A 255 -0.43 -1.03 12.94
CA HIS A 255 -0.78 -0.42 11.66
C HIS A 255 -1.61 -1.44 10.90
N TYR A 256 -2.84 -1.08 10.56
CA TYR A 256 -3.69 -1.94 9.73
C TYR A 256 -3.45 -1.66 8.24
N PRO A 257 -3.55 -2.68 7.37
CA PRO A 257 -3.43 -2.52 5.94
C PRO A 257 -4.54 -1.60 5.43
N ALA A 258 -4.28 -0.96 4.30
CA ALA A 258 -5.26 -0.20 3.57
C ALA A 258 -5.19 -0.60 2.10
N ASP A 259 -6.33 -0.67 1.44
CA ASP A 259 -6.44 -1.13 0.06
C ASP A 259 -5.53 -0.29 -0.87
N ARG A 260 -5.44 1.02 -0.61
CA ARG A 260 -4.58 1.98 -1.32
C ARG A 260 -3.10 1.61 -1.35
N TYR A 261 -2.56 0.94 -0.32
CA TYR A 261 -1.14 0.59 -0.28
C TYR A 261 -0.80 -0.58 -1.21
N SER A 262 -1.81 -1.30 -1.72
CA SER A 262 -1.61 -2.34 -2.73
C SER A 262 -1.19 -1.81 -4.10
N LEU A 263 -1.26 -0.49 -4.35
CA LEU A 263 -1.02 0.15 -5.66
C LEU A 263 0.26 -0.32 -6.35
N LEU A 264 1.42 -0.18 -5.71
CA LEU A 264 2.71 -0.57 -6.29
C LEU A 264 2.97 -2.09 -6.20
N PRO A 265 2.83 -2.76 -5.03
CA PRO A 265 3.20 -4.17 -4.91
C PRO A 265 2.41 -5.10 -5.84
N SER A 266 1.14 -4.78 -6.10
CA SER A 266 0.29 -5.57 -7.02
C SER A 266 0.72 -5.54 -8.49
N ILE A 267 1.59 -4.61 -8.89
CA ILE A 267 2.22 -4.62 -10.21
C ILE A 267 3.06 -5.90 -10.37
N CYS A 268 3.73 -6.36 -9.30
CA CYS A 268 4.50 -7.60 -9.30
C CYS A 268 3.61 -8.82 -9.65
N TRP A 269 2.40 -8.87 -9.10
CA TRP A 269 1.43 -9.95 -9.39
C TRP A 269 0.87 -9.87 -10.81
N SER A 270 0.74 -8.66 -11.35
CA SER A 270 0.33 -8.47 -12.75
C SER A 270 1.40 -8.97 -13.72
N VAL A 271 2.67 -8.68 -13.43
CA VAL A 271 3.82 -9.21 -14.19
C VAL A 271 3.91 -10.74 -14.04
N PHE A 272 3.70 -11.28 -12.84
CA PHE A 272 3.64 -12.72 -12.60
C PHE A 272 2.60 -13.41 -13.48
N LEU A 273 1.38 -12.88 -13.52
CA LEU A 273 0.31 -13.42 -14.35
C LEU A 273 0.61 -13.34 -15.84
N ALA A 274 1.28 -12.28 -16.29
CA ALA A 274 1.66 -12.13 -17.69
C ALA A 274 2.66 -13.24 -18.08
N MET A 275 3.63 -13.51 -17.21
CA MET A 275 4.58 -14.60 -17.41
C MET A 275 3.91 -15.98 -17.35
N ALA A 276 3.01 -16.20 -16.40
CA ALA A 276 2.25 -17.44 -16.29
C ALA A 276 1.42 -17.70 -17.56
N PHE A 277 0.77 -16.66 -18.11
CA PHE A 277 0.05 -16.73 -19.37
C PHE A 277 0.97 -17.11 -20.54
N LEU A 278 2.12 -16.44 -20.66
CA LEU A 278 3.06 -16.65 -21.76
C LEU A 278 3.80 -18.01 -21.67
N TYR A 279 3.90 -18.59 -20.49
CA TYR A 279 4.49 -19.91 -20.26
C TYR A 279 3.74 -21.01 -21.03
N PHE A 280 2.41 -20.97 -21.06
CA PHE A 280 1.60 -21.92 -21.80
C PHE A 280 1.61 -21.59 -23.29
N LYS A 281 2.01 -22.53 -24.14
CA LYS A 281 2.13 -22.34 -25.60
C LYS A 281 0.96 -22.92 -26.40
N LYS A 282 0.20 -23.86 -25.84
CA LYS A 282 -0.92 -24.53 -26.54
C LYS A 282 -2.09 -23.54 -26.73
N LYS A 283 -2.57 -23.38 -27.96
CA LYS A 283 -3.67 -22.46 -28.31
C LYS A 283 -4.92 -22.68 -27.45
N GLY A 284 -5.34 -23.94 -27.26
CA GLY A 284 -6.51 -24.26 -26.42
C GLY A 284 -6.37 -23.80 -24.97
N ILE A 285 -5.19 -23.98 -24.35
CA ILE A 285 -4.92 -23.51 -22.99
C ILE A 285 -4.94 -21.97 -22.95
N ARG A 286 -4.34 -21.29 -23.93
CA ARG A 286 -4.36 -19.82 -23.99
C ARG A 286 -5.78 -19.28 -24.13
N THR A 287 -6.62 -19.87 -24.98
CA THR A 287 -8.02 -19.47 -25.10
C THR A 287 -8.76 -19.64 -23.79
N LEU A 288 -8.57 -20.77 -23.09
CA LEU A 288 -9.14 -20.99 -21.76
C LEU A 288 -8.68 -19.92 -20.75
N LEU A 289 -7.38 -19.61 -20.71
CA LEU A 289 -6.84 -18.58 -19.82
C LEU A 289 -7.43 -17.20 -20.12
N ILE A 290 -7.57 -16.83 -21.40
CA ILE A 290 -8.22 -15.56 -21.79
C ILE A 290 -9.66 -15.53 -21.25
N VAL A 291 -10.44 -16.59 -21.47
CA VAL A 291 -11.83 -16.65 -21.00
C VAL A 291 -11.88 -16.54 -19.47
N CYS A 292 -11.07 -17.30 -18.74
CA CYS A 292 -11.01 -17.23 -17.28
C CYS A 292 -10.62 -15.83 -16.79
N MET A 293 -9.62 -15.19 -17.40
CA MET A 293 -9.20 -13.84 -17.03
C MET A 293 -10.32 -12.82 -17.32
N VAL A 294 -11.02 -12.92 -18.45
CA VAL A 294 -12.16 -12.03 -18.75
C VAL A 294 -13.28 -12.20 -17.72
N VAL A 295 -13.62 -13.43 -17.34
CA VAL A 295 -14.62 -13.68 -16.29
C VAL A 295 -14.20 -13.07 -14.96
N ILE A 296 -12.94 -13.24 -14.56
CA ILE A 296 -12.38 -12.64 -13.34
C ILE A 296 -12.44 -11.10 -13.42
N LEU A 297 -12.08 -10.51 -14.56
CA LEU A 297 -12.14 -9.06 -14.77
C LEU A 297 -13.57 -8.53 -14.68
N CYS A 298 -14.56 -9.23 -15.25
CA CYS A 298 -15.97 -8.87 -15.12
C CYS A 298 -16.42 -8.92 -13.66
N PHE A 299 -16.07 -10.00 -12.94
CA PHE A 299 -16.38 -10.14 -11.53
C PHE A 299 -15.77 -9.02 -10.69
N TRP A 300 -14.51 -8.67 -10.93
CA TRP A 300 -13.85 -7.54 -10.30
C TRP A 300 -14.42 -6.19 -10.67
N GLY A 301 -14.86 -6.00 -11.91
CA GLY A 301 -15.61 -4.81 -12.31
C GLY A 301 -16.86 -4.62 -11.45
N VAL A 302 -17.63 -5.70 -11.22
CA VAL A 302 -18.81 -5.65 -10.34
C VAL A 302 -18.43 -5.33 -8.89
N LEU A 303 -17.39 -5.98 -8.35
CA LEU A 303 -16.92 -5.69 -6.99
C LEU A 303 -16.40 -4.25 -6.86
N SER A 304 -15.71 -3.73 -7.86
CA SER A 304 -15.23 -2.34 -7.90
C SER A 304 -16.39 -1.35 -7.90
N VAL A 305 -17.45 -1.58 -8.68
CA VAL A 305 -18.65 -0.73 -8.67
C VAL A 305 -19.32 -0.74 -7.29
N LYS A 306 -19.47 -1.93 -6.68
CA LYS A 306 -20.01 -2.04 -5.30
C LYS A 306 -19.15 -1.28 -4.30
N GLN A 307 -17.83 -1.41 -4.40
CA GLN A 307 -16.90 -0.72 -3.52
C GLN A 307 -16.96 0.80 -3.74
N VAL A 308 -17.11 1.30 -4.97
CA VAL A 308 -17.26 2.75 -5.23
C VAL A 308 -18.49 3.30 -4.51
N ALA A 309 -19.60 2.55 -4.48
CA ALA A 309 -20.80 2.97 -3.77
C ALA A 309 -20.56 3.12 -2.25
N VAL A 310 -19.70 2.28 -1.66
CA VAL A 310 -19.29 2.41 -0.25
C VAL A 310 -18.53 3.71 -0.01
N TRP A 311 -17.57 4.04 -0.90
CA TRP A 311 -16.73 5.24 -0.80
C TRP A 311 -17.40 6.53 -1.29
N ASN A 312 -18.67 6.48 -1.70
CA ASN A 312 -19.37 7.61 -2.32
C ASN A 312 -19.56 8.79 -1.36
N ASN A 313 -19.90 8.53 -0.10
CA ASN A 313 -20.01 9.57 0.93
C ASN A 313 -19.72 9.04 2.34
N SER A 314 -19.62 9.94 3.31
CA SER A 314 -19.28 9.60 4.69
C SER A 314 -20.33 8.68 5.35
N GLU A 315 -21.62 8.87 5.07
CA GLU A 315 -22.68 8.05 5.68
C GLU A 315 -22.67 6.61 5.14
N SER A 316 -22.51 6.42 3.81
CA SER A 316 -22.37 5.09 3.20
C SER A 316 -21.13 4.38 3.75
N LEU A 317 -20.02 5.11 3.87
CA LEU A 317 -18.76 4.59 4.39
C LEU A 317 -18.90 4.15 5.84
N PHE A 318 -19.46 4.99 6.71
CA PHE A 318 -19.62 4.66 8.13
C PHE A 318 -20.63 3.54 8.35
N SER A 319 -21.75 3.53 7.62
CA SER A 319 -22.76 2.46 7.68
C SER A 319 -22.16 1.11 7.28
N HIS A 320 -21.48 1.04 6.13
CA HIS A 320 -20.81 -0.17 5.67
C HIS A 320 -19.73 -0.64 6.65
N THR A 321 -18.90 0.29 7.14
CA THR A 321 -17.84 -0.04 8.10
C THR A 321 -18.42 -0.61 9.38
N LEU A 322 -19.49 -0.01 9.92
CA LEU A 322 -20.15 -0.55 11.11
C LEU A 322 -20.73 -1.93 10.83
N GLN A 323 -21.39 -2.16 9.69
CA GLN A 323 -21.91 -3.48 9.32
C GLN A 323 -20.79 -4.53 9.32
N THR A 324 -19.66 -4.25 8.67
CA THR A 324 -18.51 -5.16 8.61
C THR A 324 -17.89 -5.41 9.98
N LEU A 325 -17.83 -4.39 10.84
CA LEU A 325 -17.29 -4.53 12.19
C LEU A 325 -18.18 -5.36 13.13
N GLY A 326 -19.47 -5.54 12.85
CA GLY A 326 -20.34 -6.40 13.65
C GLY A 326 -20.35 -6.07 15.16
N GLY A 327 -19.87 -6.96 16.03
CA GLY A 327 -19.79 -6.70 17.49
C GLY A 327 -18.48 -6.06 17.96
N ASP A 328 -17.55 -5.76 17.04
CA ASP A 328 -16.18 -5.38 17.39
C ASP A 328 -16.12 -4.07 18.21
N PRO A 329 -15.38 -4.02 19.33
CA PRO A 329 -15.23 -2.81 20.14
C PRO A 329 -14.70 -1.60 19.34
N TYR A 330 -13.91 -1.81 18.28
CA TYR A 330 -13.37 -0.73 17.46
C TYR A 330 -14.44 0.16 16.80
N ARG A 331 -15.70 -0.29 16.76
CA ARG A 331 -16.85 0.52 16.33
C ARG A 331 -16.98 1.85 17.07
N TYR A 332 -16.42 1.98 18.28
CA TYR A 332 -16.39 3.27 19.00
C TYR A 332 -15.75 4.39 18.16
N ASP A 333 -14.69 4.09 17.40
CA ASP A 333 -13.94 5.07 16.59
C ASP A 333 -14.81 5.54 15.43
N ILE A 334 -15.54 4.62 14.80
CA ILE A 334 -16.48 4.93 13.72
C ILE A 334 -17.67 5.73 14.23
N TYR A 335 -18.24 5.38 15.39
CA TYR A 335 -19.30 6.17 16.02
C TYR A 335 -18.85 7.59 16.32
N TRP A 336 -17.64 7.77 16.85
CA TRP A 336 -17.10 9.09 17.16
C TRP A 336 -16.93 9.93 15.88
N ARG A 337 -16.33 9.36 14.83
CA ARG A 337 -16.15 10.04 13.53
C ARG A 337 -17.49 10.39 12.88
N TRP A 338 -18.48 9.51 12.96
CA TRP A 338 -19.81 9.78 12.44
C TRP A 338 -20.50 10.90 13.25
N GLY A 339 -20.43 10.86 14.58
CA GLY A 339 -20.93 11.93 15.43
C GLY A 339 -20.30 13.28 15.07
N ARG A 340 -18.98 13.33 14.87
CA ARG A 340 -18.28 14.55 14.43
C ARG A 340 -18.77 15.05 13.07
N TYR A 341 -18.91 14.15 12.10
CA TYR A 341 -19.44 14.50 10.78
C TYR A 341 -20.85 15.10 10.87
N LEU A 342 -21.74 14.51 11.67
CA LEU A 342 -23.10 15.00 11.87
C LEU A 342 -23.12 16.36 12.59
N TYR A 343 -22.24 16.53 13.59
CA TYR A 343 -22.08 17.80 14.29
C TYR A 343 -21.62 18.91 13.35
N GLU A 344 -20.64 18.65 12.49
CA GLU A 344 -20.18 19.59 11.45
C GLU A 344 -21.26 19.91 10.40
N LYS A 345 -22.25 19.03 10.23
CA LYS A 345 -23.45 19.26 9.39
C LYS A 345 -24.60 19.96 10.12
N GLY A 346 -24.45 20.29 11.41
CA GLY A 346 -25.50 20.90 12.23
C GLY A 346 -26.57 19.92 12.73
N ARG A 347 -26.42 18.61 12.49
CA ARG A 347 -27.31 17.55 13.01
C ARG A 347 -26.90 17.18 14.44
N THR A 348 -27.01 18.16 15.33
CA THR A 348 -26.46 18.11 16.69
C THR A 348 -27.07 17.00 17.54
N ASP A 349 -28.37 16.76 17.43
CA ASP A 349 -29.06 15.72 18.21
C ASP A 349 -28.62 14.31 17.80
N ASP A 350 -28.52 14.05 16.49
CA ASP A 350 -28.00 12.79 15.97
C ASP A 350 -26.54 12.59 16.40
N ALA A 351 -25.72 13.65 16.31
CA ALA A 351 -24.32 13.61 16.72
C ALA A 351 -24.17 13.20 18.19
N ALA A 352 -24.99 13.75 19.08
CA ALA A 352 -24.99 13.40 20.50
C ALA A 352 -25.25 11.90 20.73
N GLN A 353 -26.20 11.30 20.00
CA GLN A 353 -26.45 9.86 20.10
C GLN A 353 -25.24 9.02 19.74
N TYR A 354 -24.51 9.40 18.67
CA TYR A 354 -23.30 8.70 18.27
C TYR A 354 -22.15 8.88 19.26
N PHE A 355 -21.98 10.06 19.85
CA PHE A 355 -20.99 10.27 20.91
C PHE A 355 -21.32 9.45 22.17
N ILE A 356 -22.61 9.33 22.53
CA ILE A 356 -23.04 8.47 23.63
C ILE A 356 -22.70 7.00 23.32
N LYS A 357 -22.95 6.51 22.09
CA LYS A 357 -22.54 5.16 21.67
C LYS A 357 -21.03 4.96 21.75
N THR A 358 -20.22 5.97 21.42
CA THR A 358 -18.77 5.93 21.65
C THR A 358 -18.46 5.75 23.14
N LEU A 359 -19.07 6.53 24.03
CA LEU A 359 -18.82 6.46 25.47
C LEU A 359 -19.35 5.17 26.13
N GLN A 360 -20.35 4.51 25.55
CA GLN A 360 -20.81 3.19 26.00
C GLN A 360 -19.73 2.12 25.83
N ILE A 361 -18.93 2.20 24.75
CA ILE A 361 -17.83 1.25 24.49
C ILE A 361 -16.53 1.74 25.13
N LYS A 362 -16.25 3.03 25.05
CA LYS A 362 -15.02 3.68 25.57
C LYS A 362 -15.40 4.86 26.47
N PRO A 363 -15.68 4.64 27.77
CA PRO A 363 -16.19 5.65 28.70
C PRO A 363 -15.32 6.90 28.87
N ASN A 364 -14.02 6.78 28.58
CA ASN A 364 -13.03 7.83 28.74
C ASN A 364 -12.51 8.34 27.38
N HIS A 365 -13.36 8.39 26.34
CA HIS A 365 -12.97 8.92 25.04
C HIS A 365 -12.94 10.47 25.08
N PRO A 366 -11.77 11.13 24.97
CA PRO A 366 -11.65 12.58 25.16
C PRO A 366 -12.51 13.39 24.19
N GLU A 367 -12.45 13.06 22.91
CA GLU A 367 -13.12 13.87 21.89
C GLU A 367 -14.65 13.74 21.95
N ALA A 368 -15.19 12.55 22.23
CA ALA A 368 -16.62 12.37 22.45
C ALA A 368 -17.11 13.12 23.70
N LEU A 369 -16.33 13.13 24.79
CA LEU A 369 -16.62 13.93 25.98
C LEU A 369 -16.62 15.44 25.66
N TYR A 370 -15.63 15.91 24.89
CA TYR A 370 -15.54 17.31 24.47
C TYR A 370 -16.77 17.75 23.65
N HIS A 371 -17.16 16.96 22.64
CA HIS A 371 -18.31 17.33 21.81
C HIS A 371 -19.62 17.24 22.56
N LEU A 372 -19.84 16.24 23.42
CA LEU A 372 -21.03 16.20 24.27
C LEU A 372 -21.07 17.39 25.24
N ALA A 373 -19.94 17.75 25.84
CA ALA A 373 -19.87 18.93 26.71
C ALA A 373 -20.27 20.21 25.96
N LYS A 374 -19.79 20.37 24.72
CA LYS A 374 -20.13 21.51 23.87
C LYS A 374 -21.62 21.51 23.48
N ILE A 375 -22.15 20.35 23.09
CA ILE A 375 -23.58 20.21 22.73
C ILE A 375 -24.48 20.56 23.91
N GLU A 376 -24.21 20.04 25.11
CA GLU A 376 -25.02 20.34 26.30
C GLU A 376 -24.88 21.81 26.71
N TYR A 377 -23.69 22.40 26.55
CA TYR A 377 -23.48 23.83 26.79
C TYR A 377 -24.33 24.69 25.85
N ASP A 378 -24.33 24.37 24.55
CA ASP A 378 -25.10 25.08 23.53
C ASP A 378 -26.63 24.91 23.75
N ARG A 379 -27.05 23.80 24.38
CA ARG A 379 -28.44 23.55 24.81
C ARG A 379 -28.84 24.26 26.11
N GLY A 380 -27.89 24.87 26.83
CA GLY A 380 -28.12 25.55 28.11
C GLY A 380 -28.04 24.63 29.34
N ASP A 381 -27.76 23.34 29.19
CA ASP A 381 -27.53 22.42 30.33
C ASP A 381 -26.06 22.52 30.79
N HIS A 382 -25.77 23.62 31.49
CA HIS A 382 -24.42 23.93 31.96
C HIS A 382 -23.90 22.92 32.99
N GLU A 383 -24.78 22.25 33.75
CA GLU A 383 -24.39 21.23 34.72
C GLU A 383 -23.90 19.96 34.04
N ARG A 384 -24.62 19.45 33.03
CA ARG A 384 -24.14 18.31 32.23
C ARG A 384 -22.88 18.65 31.44
N ALA A 385 -22.83 19.84 30.85
CA ALA A 385 -21.64 20.31 30.15
C ALA A 385 -20.41 20.31 31.07
N ARG A 386 -20.56 20.86 32.29
CA ARG A 386 -19.52 20.87 33.32
C ARG A 386 -19.06 19.45 33.68
N SER A 387 -20.00 18.52 33.88
CA SER A 387 -19.67 17.13 34.18
C SER A 387 -18.82 16.48 33.09
N TYR A 388 -19.19 16.66 31.82
CA TYR A 388 -18.40 16.13 30.70
C TYR A 388 -17.03 16.78 30.58
N TYR A 389 -16.92 18.11 30.77
CA TYR A 389 -15.63 18.80 30.79
C TYR A 389 -14.73 18.35 31.94
N GLN A 390 -15.28 18.11 33.13
CA GLN A 390 -14.52 17.59 34.26
C GLN A 390 -13.96 16.20 33.97
N ARG A 391 -14.78 15.29 33.42
CA ARG A 391 -14.32 13.97 32.98
C ARG A 391 -13.24 14.07 31.90
N LEU A 392 -13.40 14.97 30.93
CA LEU A 392 -12.40 15.22 29.90
C LEU A 392 -11.06 15.64 30.51
N LEU A 393 -11.08 16.59 31.46
CA LEU A 393 -9.87 17.07 32.13
C LEU A 393 -9.22 16.03 33.04
N GLN A 394 -9.99 15.09 33.60
CA GLN A 394 -9.45 13.96 34.36
C GLN A 394 -8.70 12.99 33.44
N VAL A 395 -9.24 12.70 32.26
CA VAL A 395 -8.64 11.74 31.31
C VAL A 395 -7.52 12.38 30.49
N ALA A 396 -7.66 13.66 30.11
CA ALA A 396 -6.72 14.39 29.30
C ALA A 396 -6.48 15.81 29.89
N PRO A 397 -5.66 15.93 30.95
CA PRO A 397 -5.43 17.20 31.66
C PRO A 397 -4.90 18.33 30.76
N ASN A 398 -4.18 17.98 29.69
CA ASN A 398 -3.58 18.93 28.75
C ASN A 398 -4.40 19.13 27.46
N TYR A 399 -5.64 18.64 27.38
CA TYR A 399 -6.44 18.64 26.16
C TYR A 399 -6.53 20.03 25.49
N PHE A 400 -6.86 21.07 26.26
CA PHE A 400 -7.00 22.45 25.75
C PHE A 400 -5.65 23.18 25.57
N ARG A 401 -4.57 22.69 26.17
CA ARG A 401 -3.23 23.28 26.02
C ARG A 401 -2.60 22.86 24.69
N ASN A 402 -2.91 21.64 24.24
CA ASN A 402 -2.39 21.09 22.99
C ASN A 402 -3.22 21.49 21.76
N SER A 403 -4.46 21.97 21.93
CA SER A 403 -5.34 22.36 20.82
C SER A 403 -5.09 23.77 20.24
N LYS A 404 -4.15 24.54 20.81
CA LYS A 404 -3.81 25.93 20.40
C LYS A 404 -2.51 26.05 19.58
N ARG A 405 -1.92 24.94 19.13
CA ARG A 405 -0.78 24.88 18.21
C ARG A 405 -1.18 24.11 16.97
#